data_AF-A0A925S885-F1
#
_entry.id   AF-A0A925S885-F1
#
_cell.length_a   1.000
_cell.length_b   1.000
_cell.length_c   1.000
_cell.angle_alpha   90.00
_cell.angle_beta   90.00
_cell.angle_gamma   90.00
#
_symmetry.space_group_name_H-M   'P 1'
#
loop_
_entity.id
_entity.type
_entity.pdbx_description
1 polymer ?
#
loop_
_entity_poly.entity_id
_entity_poly.type
_entity_poly.pdbx_seq_one_letter_code
_entity_poly.pdbx_strand_id
1 'polypeptide(L)'
;GELAPLKAIEDRLPEDLKRRLPSENMAFLSAKSTELLQSLWGPMGVSICSEIVYPRMISHEVRKGATILVNISNLAWFHNSSLNKQVLAASILRAVENGRYLVLSTNTGISAVIDPAGVVTAVSYPGKRGVLLGTVQFLYKKTPFSKMWWL
;
A
#
# COMPACT_ATOMS: atom_id res chain seq x y z
N GLY A 1 5.46 14.32 -6.16
CA GLY A 1 4.51 14.67 -7.23
C GLY A 1 3.29 15.45 -6.75
N GLU A 2 2.93 15.43 -5.45
CA GLU A 2 1.63 15.96 -4.98
C GLU A 2 1.69 17.25 -4.15
N LEU A 3 2.81 17.98 -4.15
CA LEU A 3 2.88 19.28 -3.45
C LEU A 3 3.06 20.48 -4.39
N ALA A 4 3.37 20.27 -5.66
CA ALA A 4 3.71 21.38 -6.56
C ALA A 4 2.56 22.41 -6.75
N PRO A 5 1.28 22.01 -6.92
CA PRO A 5 0.20 22.97 -7.14
C PRO A 5 -0.22 23.70 -5.86
N LEU A 6 -0.25 22.99 -4.72
CA LEU A 6 -0.64 23.55 -3.42
C LEU A 6 0.43 24.50 -2.88
N LYS A 7 1.71 24.15 -3.02
CA LYS A 7 2.82 24.99 -2.56
C LYS A 7 2.87 26.34 -3.29
N ALA A 8 2.57 26.36 -4.59
CA ALA A 8 2.52 27.59 -5.37
C ALA A 8 1.36 28.55 -4.96
N ILE A 9 0.28 28.00 -4.40
CA ILE A 9 -0.84 28.77 -3.84
C ILE A 9 -0.51 29.20 -2.41
N GLU A 10 0.06 28.30 -1.61
CA GLU A 10 0.50 28.52 -0.24
C GLU A 10 1.56 29.63 -0.16
N ASP A 11 2.53 29.65 -1.08
CA ASP A 11 3.57 30.69 -1.18
C ASP A 11 2.99 32.10 -1.44
N ARG A 12 1.76 32.19 -1.98
CA ARG A 12 1.06 33.46 -2.25
C ARG A 12 0.13 33.92 -1.13
N LEU A 13 -0.04 33.12 -0.06
CA LEU A 13 -0.91 33.52 1.05
C LEU A 13 -0.20 34.51 1.98
N PRO A 14 -0.94 35.41 2.65
CA PRO A 14 -0.42 36.22 3.75
C PRO A 14 0.10 35.35 4.91
N GLU A 15 1.19 35.76 5.57
CA GLU A 15 1.84 34.99 6.64
C GLU A 15 0.93 34.72 7.86
N ASP A 16 -0.01 35.62 8.15
CA ASP A 16 -1.04 35.44 9.18
C ASP A 16 -2.03 34.32 8.84
N LEU A 17 -2.26 34.09 7.53
CA LEU A 17 -3.14 33.03 7.04
C LEU A 17 -2.39 31.70 6.93
N LYS A 18 -1.11 31.70 6.51
CA LYS A 18 -0.26 30.50 6.49
C LYS A 18 -0.13 29.84 7.86
N ARG A 19 0.11 30.65 8.91
CA ARG A 19 0.19 30.19 10.31
C ARG A 19 -1.12 29.61 10.87
N ARG A 20 -2.25 29.87 10.21
CA ARG A 20 -3.57 29.32 10.55
C ARG A 20 -3.87 28.03 9.79
N LEU A 21 -3.07 27.68 8.78
CA LEU A 21 -3.21 26.41 8.09
C LEU A 21 -2.73 25.29 9.02
N PRO A 22 -3.55 24.24 9.24
CA PRO A 22 -3.18 23.12 10.11
C PRO A 22 -2.00 22.29 9.56
N SER A 23 -1.50 22.58 8.34
CA SER A 23 -0.51 21.81 7.59
C SER A 23 0.95 22.20 7.82
N GLU A 24 1.28 23.41 8.31
CA GLU A 24 2.67 23.86 8.29
C GLU A 24 3.58 23.21 9.35
N ASN A 25 3.05 22.70 10.46
CA ASN A 25 3.87 22.23 11.59
C ASN A 25 4.05 20.71 11.69
N MET A 26 3.55 19.92 10.74
CA MET A 26 3.73 18.46 10.74
C MET A 26 4.14 17.94 9.37
N ALA A 27 5.44 17.75 9.19
CA ALA A 27 5.98 16.97 8.09
C ALA A 27 6.09 15.50 8.50
N PHE A 28 5.65 14.59 7.63
CA PHE A 28 5.96 13.18 7.78
C PHE A 28 7.45 12.95 7.50
N LEU A 29 8.14 12.29 8.43
CA LEU A 29 9.53 11.88 8.27
C LEU A 29 9.58 10.47 7.69
N SER A 30 10.53 10.23 6.77
CA SER A 30 10.79 8.88 6.28
C SER A 30 11.39 8.04 7.40
N ALA A 31 10.84 6.84 7.61
CA ALA A 31 11.49 5.85 8.45
C ALA A 31 12.82 5.40 7.82
N LYS A 32 13.80 5.05 8.66
CA LYS A 32 15.10 4.49 8.23
C LYS A 32 15.00 3.01 7.85
N SER A 33 14.07 2.30 8.46
CA SER A 33 13.79 0.89 8.23
C SER A 33 12.32 0.60 8.47
N THR A 34 11.84 -0.47 7.86
CA THR A 34 10.54 -1.06 8.18
C THR A 34 10.71 -2.06 9.31
N GLU A 35 9.62 -2.42 9.98
CA GLU A 35 9.55 -3.57 10.89
C GLU A 35 8.35 -4.43 10.50
N LEU A 36 8.47 -5.75 10.64
CA LEU A 36 7.35 -6.63 10.35
C LEU A 36 6.31 -6.51 11.45
N LEU A 37 5.05 -6.35 11.06
CA LEU A 37 3.94 -6.32 12.01
C LEU A 37 3.74 -7.73 12.56
N GLN A 38 3.96 -7.91 13.86
CA GLN A 38 3.81 -9.19 14.53
C GLN A 38 2.34 -9.48 14.80
N SER A 39 1.90 -10.71 14.48
CA SER A 39 0.56 -11.21 14.80
C SER A 39 0.65 -12.63 15.36
N LEU A 40 -0.44 -13.11 15.96
CA LEU A 40 -0.52 -14.48 16.50
C LEU A 40 -0.30 -15.57 15.45
N TRP A 41 -0.56 -15.28 14.17
CA TRP A 41 -0.48 -16.25 13.07
C TRP A 41 0.84 -16.17 12.31
N GLY A 42 1.59 -15.07 12.48
CA GLY A 42 2.88 -14.87 11.85
C GLY A 42 3.17 -13.41 11.50
N PRO A 43 4.40 -13.11 11.06
CA PRO A 43 4.83 -11.76 10.74
C PRO A 43 4.24 -11.28 9.40
N MET A 44 3.75 -10.05 9.38
CA MET A 44 3.09 -9.44 8.23
C MET A 44 3.94 -8.28 7.67
N GLY A 45 4.11 -8.24 6.35
CA GLY A 45 4.74 -7.13 5.66
C GLY A 45 3.70 -6.06 5.36
N VAL A 46 3.93 -4.82 5.81
CA VAL A 46 3.00 -3.71 5.61
C VAL A 46 3.61 -2.72 4.62
N SER A 47 2.79 -2.27 3.68
CA SER A 47 3.10 -1.16 2.78
C SER A 47 1.98 -0.13 2.84
N ILE A 48 2.32 1.15 2.68
CA ILE A 48 1.38 2.26 2.79
C ILE A 48 1.27 2.96 1.45
N CYS A 49 0.03 3.12 0.98
CA CYS A 49 -0.30 3.87 -0.22
C CYS A 49 0.55 3.44 -1.43
N SER A 50 1.31 4.39 -2.00
CA SER A 50 2.13 4.21 -3.20
C SER A 50 3.29 3.22 -3.04
N GLU A 51 3.66 2.80 -1.82
CA GLU A 51 4.75 1.84 -1.61
C GLU A 51 4.55 0.52 -2.37
N ILE A 52 3.29 0.14 -2.63
CA ILE A 52 2.95 -1.08 -3.39
C ILE A 52 3.48 -1.10 -4.82
N VAL A 53 3.68 0.08 -5.43
CA VAL A 53 4.18 0.14 -6.81
C VAL A 53 5.68 -0.12 -6.88
N TYR A 54 6.40 -0.08 -5.75
CA TYR A 54 7.85 -0.31 -5.67
C TYR A 54 8.15 -1.78 -5.32
N PRO A 55 8.51 -2.63 -6.31
CA PRO A 55 8.66 -4.06 -6.07
C PRO A 55 9.76 -4.37 -5.05
N ARG A 56 10.82 -3.55 -5.03
CA ARG A 56 11.96 -3.69 -4.12
C ARG A 56 11.54 -3.66 -2.66
N MET A 57 10.65 -2.73 -2.30
CA MET A 57 10.21 -2.54 -0.92
C MET A 57 9.41 -3.75 -0.46
N ILE A 58 8.49 -4.22 -1.30
CA ILE A 58 7.64 -5.38 -0.98
C ILE A 58 8.47 -6.66 -0.86
N SER A 59 9.39 -6.90 -1.79
CA SER A 59 10.30 -8.06 -1.72
C SER A 59 11.25 -7.99 -0.54
N HIS A 60 11.57 -6.79 -0.04
CA HIS A 60 12.35 -6.63 1.17
C HIS A 60 11.59 -7.14 2.41
N GLU A 61 10.30 -6.82 2.54
CA GLU A 61 9.46 -7.35 3.64
C GLU A 61 9.40 -8.89 3.64
N VAL A 62 9.24 -9.51 2.47
CA VAL A 62 9.21 -10.97 2.36
C VAL A 62 10.58 -11.59 2.65
N ARG A 63 11.68 -10.91 2.31
CA ARG A 63 13.03 -11.36 2.70
C ARG A 63 13.24 -11.33 4.20
N LYS A 64 12.72 -10.30 4.88
CA LYS A 64 12.72 -10.18 6.35
C LYS A 64 11.87 -11.23 7.05
N GLY A 65 10.95 -11.88 6.32
CA GLY A 65 10.16 -12.98 6.83
C GLY A 65 8.65 -12.80 6.72
N ALA A 66 8.14 -11.75 6.06
CA ALA A 66 6.71 -11.56 5.88
C ALA A 66 6.04 -12.81 5.29
N THR A 67 4.98 -13.25 5.95
CA THR A 67 4.21 -14.47 5.64
C THR A 67 2.89 -14.18 4.93
N ILE A 68 2.42 -12.94 5.04
CA ILE A 68 1.44 -12.29 4.18
C ILE A 68 1.86 -10.83 3.95
N LEU A 69 1.24 -10.19 2.96
CA LEU A 69 1.41 -8.77 2.67
C LEU A 69 0.11 -8.01 2.91
N VAL A 70 0.23 -6.80 3.44
CA VAL A 70 -0.90 -5.89 3.64
C VAL A 70 -0.53 -4.54 3.03
N ASN A 71 -1.42 -3.99 2.22
CA ASN A 71 -1.33 -2.62 1.75
C ASN A 71 -2.50 -1.82 2.30
N ILE A 72 -2.18 -0.70 2.97
CA ILE A 72 -3.18 0.23 3.49
C ILE A 72 -3.09 1.52 2.69
N SER A 73 -4.17 1.88 2.00
CA SER A 73 -4.15 2.93 0.98
C SER A 73 -5.31 3.91 1.13
N ASN A 74 -5.02 5.20 1.02
CA ASN A 74 -6.04 6.24 0.85
C ASN A 74 -6.09 6.66 -0.61
N LEU A 75 -7.20 6.37 -1.29
CA LEU A 75 -7.41 6.71 -2.71
C LEU A 75 -8.51 7.75 -2.91
N ALA A 76 -8.87 8.51 -1.86
CA ALA A 76 -9.97 9.49 -1.91
C ALA A 76 -9.71 10.62 -2.91
N TRP A 77 -8.45 11.05 -3.00
CA TRP A 77 -8.00 12.11 -3.90
C TRP A 77 -8.08 11.73 -5.39
N PHE A 78 -8.25 10.43 -5.68
CA PHE A 78 -8.17 9.87 -7.03
C PHE A 78 -9.48 9.23 -7.47
N HIS A 79 -10.60 9.74 -6.95
CA HIS A 79 -11.95 9.28 -7.30
C HIS A 79 -12.14 9.21 -8.82
N ASN A 80 -12.75 8.14 -9.32
CA ASN A 80 -13.01 7.89 -10.75
C ASN A 80 -11.78 7.90 -11.69
N SER A 81 -10.56 7.85 -11.15
CA SER A 81 -9.35 7.72 -11.97
C SER A 81 -8.98 6.26 -12.26
N SER A 82 -8.15 6.06 -13.29
CA SER A 82 -7.53 4.77 -13.61
C SER A 82 -6.57 4.27 -12.52
N LEU A 83 -6.17 5.12 -11.57
CA LEU A 83 -5.22 4.78 -10.51
C LEU A 83 -5.72 3.62 -9.64
N ASN A 84 -7.03 3.54 -9.37
CA ASN A 84 -7.61 2.40 -8.64
C ASN A 84 -7.28 1.05 -9.29
N LYS A 85 -7.37 0.99 -10.63
CA LYS A 85 -7.04 -0.22 -11.40
C LYS A 85 -5.52 -0.47 -11.43
N GLN A 86 -4.72 0.59 -11.49
CA GLN A 86 -3.25 0.48 -11.48
C GLN A 86 -2.73 -0.03 -10.12
N VAL A 87 -3.27 0.47 -9.01
CA VAL A 87 -2.93 0.00 -7.65
C VAL A 87 -3.34 -1.45 -7.47
N LEU A 88 -4.54 -1.84 -7.93
CA LEU A 88 -4.95 -3.24 -7.92
C LEU A 88 -4.01 -4.12 -8.76
N ALA A 89 -3.67 -3.70 -9.98
CA ALA A 89 -2.77 -4.44 -10.85
C ALA A 89 -1.36 -4.59 -10.24
N ALA A 90 -0.82 -3.52 -9.64
CA ALA A 90 0.44 -3.57 -8.91
C ALA A 90 0.34 -4.56 -7.74
N SER A 91 -0.74 -4.51 -6.97
CA SER A 91 -1.00 -5.41 -5.84
C SER A 91 -1.03 -6.89 -6.28
N ILE A 92 -1.66 -7.18 -7.42
CA ILE A 92 -1.68 -8.52 -8.00
C ILE A 92 -0.27 -9.00 -8.36
N LEU A 93 0.51 -8.15 -9.05
CA LEU A 93 1.89 -8.48 -9.39
C LEU A 93 2.74 -8.73 -8.14
N ARG A 94 2.61 -7.90 -7.10
CA ARG A 94 3.35 -8.06 -5.85
C ARG A 94 3.02 -9.37 -5.13
N ALA A 95 1.76 -9.81 -5.17
CA ALA A 95 1.33 -11.09 -4.61
C ALA A 95 1.97 -12.28 -5.33
N VAL A 96 1.93 -12.27 -6.67
CA VAL A 96 2.52 -13.31 -7.53
C VAL A 96 4.03 -13.37 -7.38
N GLU A 97 4.69 -12.23 -7.54
CA GLU A 97 6.14 -12.09 -7.43
C GLU A 97 6.68 -12.67 -6.12
N ASN A 98 5.96 -12.46 -5.02
CA ASN A 98 6.42 -12.88 -3.70
C ASN A 98 5.83 -14.19 -3.21
N GLY A 99 4.88 -14.78 -3.94
CA GLY A 99 4.19 -16.00 -3.52
C GLY A 99 3.51 -15.81 -2.15
N ARG A 100 2.81 -14.68 -1.98
CA ARG A 100 2.15 -14.30 -0.73
C ARG A 100 0.71 -13.91 -1.00
N TYR A 101 -0.16 -14.22 -0.05
CA TYR A 101 -1.44 -13.53 0.03
C TYR A 101 -1.19 -12.04 0.25
N LEU A 102 -1.99 -11.21 -0.42
CA LEU A 102 -1.95 -9.77 -0.28
C LEU A 102 -3.34 -9.21 0.01
N VAL A 103 -3.46 -8.47 1.11
CA VAL A 103 -4.67 -7.75 1.49
C VAL A 103 -4.50 -6.28 1.11
N LEU A 104 -5.24 -5.84 0.09
CA LEU A 104 -5.33 -4.44 -0.32
C LEU A 104 -6.53 -3.82 0.39
N SER A 105 -6.27 -2.97 1.38
CA SER A 105 -7.29 -2.25 2.15
C SER A 105 -7.28 -0.78 1.77
N THR A 106 -8.34 -0.34 1.10
CA THR A 106 -8.52 1.06 0.70
C THR A 106 -9.75 1.67 1.37
N ASN A 107 -9.73 2.99 1.58
CA ASN A 107 -10.88 3.70 2.15
C ASN A 107 -12.01 3.93 1.13
N THR A 108 -11.70 4.48 -0.04
CA THR A 108 -12.67 4.85 -1.09
C THR A 108 -12.38 4.16 -2.42
N GLY A 109 -11.31 3.38 -2.49
CA GLY A 109 -10.85 2.71 -3.70
C GLY A 109 -11.34 1.25 -3.81
N ILE A 110 -10.63 0.47 -4.61
CA ILE A 110 -10.82 -0.99 -4.66
C ILE A 110 -10.11 -1.61 -3.45
N SER A 111 -10.85 -2.36 -2.62
CA SER A 111 -10.23 -3.25 -1.64
C SER A 111 -10.34 -4.69 -2.10
N ALA A 112 -9.30 -5.49 -1.86
CA ALA A 112 -9.22 -6.85 -2.38
C ALA A 112 -8.39 -7.77 -1.48
N VAL A 113 -8.71 -9.06 -1.52
CA VAL A 113 -7.83 -10.15 -1.08
C VAL A 113 -7.32 -10.86 -2.32
N ILE A 114 -6.01 -10.98 -2.44
CA ILE A 114 -5.33 -11.54 -3.60
C ILE A 114 -4.50 -12.74 -3.12
N ASP A 115 -4.62 -13.86 -3.83
CA ASP A 115 -3.85 -15.06 -3.52
C ASP A 115 -2.44 -15.03 -4.17
N PRO A 116 -1.56 -15.99 -3.83
CA PRO A 116 -0.21 -16.08 -4.40
C PRO A 116 -0.15 -16.34 -5.91
N ALA A 117 -1.25 -16.76 -6.53
CA ALA A 117 -1.35 -16.96 -7.98
C ALA A 117 -1.87 -15.71 -8.70
N GLY A 118 -2.19 -14.64 -7.96
CA GLY A 118 -2.73 -13.39 -8.49
C GLY A 118 -4.24 -13.39 -8.67
N VAL A 119 -4.94 -14.41 -8.16
CA VAL A 119 -6.40 -14.49 -8.19
C VAL A 119 -6.96 -13.57 -7.11
N VAL A 120 -7.90 -12.70 -7.51
CA VAL A 120 -8.66 -11.86 -6.57
C VAL A 120 -9.77 -12.71 -5.96
N THR A 121 -9.59 -13.16 -4.72
CA THR A 121 -10.53 -14.06 -4.02
C THR A 121 -11.68 -13.34 -3.34
N ALA A 122 -11.50 -12.05 -3.03
CA ALA A 122 -12.54 -11.17 -2.52
C ALA A 122 -12.29 -9.75 -3.02
N VAL A 123 -13.33 -9.01 -3.40
CA VAL A 123 -13.21 -7.62 -3.88
C VAL A 123 -14.39 -6.76 -3.44
N SER A 124 -14.11 -5.49 -3.16
CA SER A 124 -15.11 -4.43 -3.02
C SER A 124 -14.75 -3.26 -3.93
N TYR A 125 -15.77 -2.53 -4.38
CA TYR A 125 -15.61 -1.45 -5.35
C TYR A 125 -15.78 -0.07 -4.69
N PRO A 126 -15.18 0.98 -5.29
CA PRO A 126 -15.27 2.36 -4.83
C PRO A 126 -16.69 2.85 -4.52
N GLY A 127 -16.80 3.79 -3.60
CA GLY A 127 -18.04 4.53 -3.33
C GLY A 127 -19.08 3.80 -2.48
N LYS A 128 -18.75 2.63 -1.91
CA LYS A 128 -19.62 1.91 -0.98
C LYS A 128 -18.95 1.75 0.38
N ARG A 129 -19.68 2.08 1.44
CA ARG A 129 -19.27 1.72 2.81
C ARG A 129 -19.54 0.24 3.04
N GLY A 130 -18.57 -0.49 3.57
CA GLY A 130 -18.74 -1.91 3.85
C GLY A 130 -17.51 -2.53 4.50
N VAL A 131 -17.59 -3.84 4.71
CA VAL A 131 -16.49 -4.68 5.17
C VAL A 131 -16.30 -5.78 4.14
N LEU A 132 -15.04 -6.01 3.74
CA LEU A 132 -14.67 -7.13 2.89
C LEU A 132 -14.15 -8.27 3.76
N LEU A 133 -14.81 -9.43 3.71
CA LEU A 133 -14.37 -10.64 4.38
C LEU A 133 -13.62 -11.54 3.39
N GLY A 134 -12.50 -12.10 3.82
CA GLY A 134 -11.72 -13.04 3.03
C GLY A 134 -10.76 -13.83 3.90
N THR A 135 -10.34 -14.99 3.41
CA THR A 135 -9.38 -15.87 4.10
C THR A 135 -8.02 -15.74 3.46
N VAL A 136 -6.97 -15.68 4.28
CA VAL A 136 -5.58 -15.67 3.85
C VAL A 136 -4.82 -16.82 4.49
N GLN A 137 -3.75 -17.27 3.84
CA GLN A 137 -2.83 -18.24 4.42
C GLN A 137 -1.46 -17.63 4.61
N PHE A 138 -0.85 -17.94 5.75
CA PHE A 138 0.49 -17.52 6.11
C PHE A 138 1.48 -18.47 5.44
N LEU A 139 2.24 -17.95 4.46
CA LEU A 139 3.13 -18.74 3.63
C LEU A 139 4.59 -18.40 3.92
N TYR A 140 5.45 -19.41 3.93
CA TYR A 140 6.85 -19.26 4.34
C TYR A 140 7.83 -19.47 3.20
N LYS A 141 7.44 -20.21 2.14
CA LYS A 141 8.30 -20.49 0.99
C LYS A 141 8.63 -19.20 0.23
N LYS A 142 9.92 -18.96 -0.05
CA LYS A 142 10.37 -17.81 -0.87
C LYS A 142 10.37 -18.17 -2.35
N THR A 143 9.86 -17.28 -3.21
CA THR A 143 9.93 -17.41 -4.67
C THR A 143 11.34 -17.11 -5.19
N PRO A 144 11.68 -17.45 -6.45
CA PRO A 144 12.92 -17.00 -7.07
C PRO A 144 13.08 -15.48 -7.02
N PHE A 145 12.01 -14.72 -7.30
CA PHE A 145 12.04 -13.26 -7.27
C PHE A 145 12.39 -12.69 -5.89
N SER A 146 11.79 -13.21 -4.81
CA SER A 146 12.12 -12.78 -3.45
C SER A 146 13.55 -13.17 -3.03
N LYS A 147 14.17 -14.15 -3.70
CA LYS A 147 15.57 -14.58 -3.45
C LYS A 147 16.58 -13.81 -4.30
N MET A 148 16.28 -13.54 -5.57
CA MET A 148 17.23 -13.13 -6.62
C MET A 148 16.87 -11.79 -7.27
N TRP A 149 16.46 -10.82 -6.44
CA TRP A 149 15.99 -9.48 -6.85
C TRP A 149 16.97 -8.63 -7.73
N TRP A 150 18.20 -9.09 -8.01
CA TRP A 150 19.21 -8.39 -8.81
C TRP A 150 19.45 -8.97 -10.22
N LEU A 151 18.67 -9.96 -10.64
CA LEU A 151 18.58 -10.41 -12.03
C LEU A 151 17.35 -9.80 -12.68
#